data_AF-A0A9X5XB52-F1
#
_entry.id   AF-A0A9X5XB52-F1
#
_cell.length_a   1.000
_cell.length_b   1.000
_cell.length_c   1.000
_cell.angle_alpha   90.00
_cell.angle_beta   90.00
_cell.angle_gamma   90.00
#
_symmetry.space_group_name_H-M   'P 1'
#
loop_
_entity.id
_entity.type
_entity.pdbx_description
1 polymer ?
#
loop_
_entity_poly.entity_id
_entity_poly.type
_entity_poly.pdbx_seq_one_letter_code
_entity_poly.pdbx_strand_id
1 'polypeptide(L)'
;DGLVAVTWRGTGRPTMLHIHQGAKGTNGGVKIDFTKLLGRIKGHHVVGTVKVKDAALLDRLKNDPGAFYANLHTTEFPGGAVRGQLHKVTGSFDFRDALGNFQASVVKGKQIYECKPVEGGGYAFAQRDVAALLGGDIVHTFVKPNSGTPQWVAPDRSAVTGAVISKTPNGEKNIAELDLKATRSGKHRGLLADTQEILRLNTVGGVAPAGSCSPGTIVGVPYQADYVFVQR
;
A
#
# COMPACT_ATOMS: atom_id res chain seq x y z
N ASP A 1 3.06 -5.98 25.37
CA ASP A 1 3.95 -6.59 24.37
C ASP A 1 3.55 -6.15 22.97
N GLY A 2 4.53 -5.92 22.09
CA GLY A 2 4.29 -5.62 20.68
C GLY A 2 4.50 -6.89 19.85
N LEU A 3 3.44 -7.40 19.24
CA LEU A 3 3.51 -8.50 18.27
C LEU A 3 3.86 -7.94 16.90
N VAL A 4 4.80 -8.59 16.21
CA VAL A 4 5.17 -8.28 14.84
C VAL A 4 5.13 -9.55 14.00
N ALA A 5 4.67 -9.39 12.76
CA ALA A 5 4.82 -10.37 11.70
C ALA A 5 5.53 -9.67 10.54
N VAL A 6 6.58 -10.29 10.01
CA VAL A 6 7.36 -9.77 8.87
C VAL A 6 7.53 -10.87 7.86
N THR A 7 7.19 -10.58 6.60
CA THR A 7 7.46 -11.42 5.44
C THR A 7 8.26 -10.59 4.45
N TRP A 8 9.28 -11.18 3.81
CA TRP A 8 10.09 -10.48 2.80
C TRP A 8 10.29 -11.34 1.56
N ARG A 9 10.46 -10.68 0.41
CA ARG A 9 10.77 -11.32 -0.87
C ARG A 9 11.60 -10.35 -1.70
N GLY A 10 12.46 -10.89 -2.57
CA GLY A 10 13.26 -10.07 -3.50
C GLY A 10 14.36 -9.25 -2.82
N THR A 11 14.72 -9.59 -1.58
CA THR A 11 15.84 -9.00 -0.85
C THR A 11 16.58 -10.09 -0.07
N GLY A 12 17.80 -9.78 0.38
CA GLY A 12 18.64 -10.68 1.17
C GLY A 12 18.01 -11.06 2.53
N ARG A 13 18.60 -12.05 3.20
CA ARG A 13 18.16 -12.44 4.55
C ARG A 13 18.29 -11.24 5.51
N PRO A 14 17.26 -10.92 6.31
CA PRO A 14 17.32 -9.79 7.22
C PRO A 14 18.42 -9.97 8.28
N THR A 15 19.16 -8.90 8.56
CA THR A 15 20.20 -8.82 9.60
C THR A 15 19.76 -7.98 10.79
N MET A 16 18.87 -7.01 10.59
CA MET A 16 18.22 -6.23 11.67
C MET A 16 16.78 -5.89 11.29
N LEU A 17 15.93 -5.73 12.32
CA LEU A 17 14.53 -5.32 12.18
C LEU A 17 14.20 -4.30 13.28
N HIS A 18 13.85 -3.09 12.88
CA HIS A 18 13.61 -1.98 13.82
C HIS A 18 12.31 -1.25 13.51
N ILE A 19 11.70 -0.69 14.56
CA ILE A 19 10.82 0.49 14.43
C ILE A 19 11.61 1.71 14.87
N HIS A 20 11.66 2.71 14.00
CA HIS A 20 12.24 4.01 14.24
C HIS A 20 11.15 5.07 14.41
N GLN A 21 11.46 6.17 15.10
CA GLN A 21 10.59 7.35 15.16
C GLN A 21 11.11 8.44 14.23
N GLY A 22 10.40 8.67 13.13
CA GLY A 22 10.64 9.69 12.13
C GLY A 22 9.52 9.73 11.10
N ALA A 23 9.14 10.93 10.66
CA ALA A 23 8.17 11.14 9.59
C ALA A 23 8.72 10.67 8.23
N LYS A 24 7.84 10.53 7.24
CA LYS A 24 8.21 10.17 5.86
C LYS A 24 9.29 11.12 5.33
N GLY A 25 10.35 10.55 4.73
CA GLY A 25 11.50 11.32 4.23
C GLY A 25 12.55 11.70 5.28
N THR A 26 12.26 11.57 6.58
CA THR A 26 13.18 11.93 7.66
C THR A 26 13.71 10.68 8.37
N ASN A 27 15.02 10.66 8.67
CA ASN A 27 15.64 9.61 9.47
C ASN A 27 15.34 9.80 10.97
N GLY A 28 15.39 8.72 11.72
CA GLY A 28 14.92 8.69 13.11
C GLY A 28 15.68 7.66 13.93
N GLY A 29 15.72 7.85 15.25
CA GLY A 29 16.35 6.88 16.16
C GLY A 29 15.52 5.60 16.28
N VAL A 30 16.19 4.47 16.52
CA VAL A 30 15.54 3.18 16.84
C VAL A 30 14.77 3.32 18.14
N LYS A 31 13.52 2.86 18.16
CA LYS A 31 12.64 2.85 19.34
C LYS A 31 12.22 1.45 19.77
N ILE A 32 12.07 0.52 18.83
CA ILE A 32 11.77 -0.87 19.14
C ILE A 32 12.68 -1.76 18.29
N ASP A 33 13.41 -2.66 18.94
CA ASP A 33 14.33 -3.60 18.30
C ASP A 33 13.75 -5.01 18.29
N PHE A 34 13.60 -5.56 17.08
CA PHE A 34 13.12 -6.92 16.82
C PHE A 34 14.22 -7.86 16.34
N THR A 35 15.48 -7.44 16.31
CA THR A 35 16.62 -8.20 15.76
C THR A 35 16.76 -9.59 16.39
N LYS A 36 16.45 -9.73 17.69
CA LYS A 36 16.45 -11.04 18.37
C LYS A 36 15.46 -12.05 17.77
N LEU A 37 14.39 -11.60 17.12
CA LEU A 37 13.42 -12.48 16.46
C LEU A 37 14.02 -13.16 15.22
N LEU A 38 15.08 -12.62 14.62
CA LEU A 38 15.71 -13.18 13.42
C LEU A 38 16.25 -14.61 13.60
N GLY A 39 16.56 -15.00 14.85
CA GLY A 39 16.89 -16.39 15.19
C GLY A 39 15.72 -17.38 15.02
N ARG A 40 14.48 -16.89 14.86
CA ARG A 40 13.25 -17.67 14.71
C ARG A 40 12.69 -17.66 13.29
N ILE A 41 13.45 -17.15 12.32
CA ILE A 41 13.02 -17.11 10.92
C ILE A 41 12.65 -18.52 10.45
N LYS A 42 11.48 -18.63 9.81
CA LYS A 42 11.04 -19.81 9.06
C LYS A 42 10.85 -19.42 7.60
N GLY A 43 11.67 -19.97 6.71
CA GLY A 43 11.68 -19.57 5.30
C GLY A 43 11.91 -18.06 5.13
N HIS A 44 10.88 -17.36 4.64
CA HIS A 44 10.91 -15.92 4.34
C HIS A 44 10.04 -15.07 5.28
N HIS A 45 9.71 -15.60 6.46
CA HIS A 45 8.95 -14.85 7.44
C HIS A 45 9.46 -15.06 8.88
N VAL A 46 9.08 -14.13 9.75
CA VAL A 46 9.28 -14.21 11.19
C VAL A 46 8.08 -13.58 11.91
N VAL A 47 7.61 -14.25 12.96
CA VAL A 47 6.54 -13.75 13.84
C VAL A 47 7.04 -13.83 15.27
N GLY A 48 6.76 -12.80 16.07
CA GLY A 48 7.10 -12.83 17.48
C GLY A 48 6.75 -11.56 18.22
N THR A 49 6.91 -11.61 19.54
CA THR A 49 6.65 -10.49 20.42
C THR A 49 7.93 -9.95 21.01
N VAL A 50 7.95 -8.63 21.23
CA VAL A 50 8.95 -7.97 22.07
C VAL A 50 8.25 -7.19 23.17
N LYS A 51 8.85 -7.19 24.36
CA LYS A 51 8.34 -6.42 25.49
C LYS A 51 8.85 -4.99 25.40
N VAL A 52 7.94 -4.05 25.15
CA VAL A 52 8.22 -2.60 25.19
C VAL A 52 7.78 -2.10 26.56
N LYS A 53 8.73 -1.60 27.36
CA LYS A 53 8.47 -1.10 28.72
C LYS A 53 7.97 0.35 28.75
N ASP A 54 8.30 1.13 27.74
CA ASP A 54 7.91 2.54 27.62
C ASP A 54 6.45 2.64 27.15
N ALA A 55 5.55 2.93 28.10
CA ALA A 55 4.13 3.11 27.81
C ALA A 55 3.86 4.34 26.94
N ALA A 56 4.58 5.45 27.17
CA ALA A 56 4.40 6.67 26.41
C ALA A 56 4.82 6.49 24.94
N LEU A 57 5.85 5.69 24.67
CA LEU A 57 6.21 5.28 23.32
C LEU A 57 5.09 4.48 22.66
N LEU A 58 4.50 3.51 23.36
CA LEU A 58 3.40 2.71 22.83
C LEU A 58 2.16 3.57 22.55
N ASP A 59 1.85 4.53 23.40
CA ASP A 59 0.73 5.44 23.18
C ASP A 59 0.96 6.34 21.97
N ARG A 60 2.18 6.88 21.81
CA ARG A 60 2.55 7.62 20.59
C ARG A 60 2.45 6.76 19.34
N LEU A 61 2.97 5.52 19.38
CA LEU A 61 2.89 4.59 18.25
C LEU A 61 1.43 4.32 17.82
N LYS A 62 0.51 4.21 18.78
CA LYS A 62 -0.93 3.97 18.52
C LYS A 62 -1.66 5.20 18.00
N ASN A 63 -1.31 6.37 18.51
CA ASN A 63 -2.01 7.63 18.24
C ASN A 63 -1.47 8.35 16.99
N ASP A 64 -0.18 8.20 16.71
CA ASP A 64 0.51 8.79 15.57
C ASP A 64 1.49 7.78 14.93
N PRO A 65 0.98 6.68 14.33
CA PRO A 65 1.84 5.69 13.69
C PRO A 65 2.59 6.29 12.49
N GLY A 66 2.05 7.32 11.83
CA GLY A 66 2.71 8.00 10.72
C GLY A 66 4.05 8.64 11.08
N ALA A 67 4.29 8.93 12.37
CA ALA A 67 5.59 9.37 12.89
C ALA A 67 6.60 8.23 13.12
N PHE A 68 6.27 6.98 12.78
CA PHE A 68 7.14 5.82 12.96
C PHE A 68 7.25 4.99 11.69
N TYR A 69 8.41 4.40 11.44
CA TYR A 69 8.62 3.50 10.30
C TYR A 69 9.30 2.21 10.73
N ALA A 70 8.94 1.12 10.06
CA ALA A 70 9.70 -0.12 10.08
C ALA A 70 10.90 -0.01 9.13
N ASN A 71 12.04 -0.53 9.56
CA ASN A 71 13.24 -0.66 8.74
C ASN A 71 13.78 -2.08 8.82
N LEU A 72 14.04 -2.68 7.67
CA LEU A 72 14.64 -4.00 7.52
C LEU A 72 16.00 -3.83 6.87
N HIS A 73 17.02 -4.43 7.48
CA HIS A 73 18.40 -4.35 7.02
C HIS A 73 18.83 -5.71 6.47
N THR A 74 19.76 -5.71 5.52
CA THR A 74 20.40 -6.93 5.01
C THR A 74 21.91 -6.72 4.98
N THR A 75 22.68 -7.76 4.67
CA THR A 75 24.13 -7.64 4.49
C THR A 75 24.49 -6.67 3.35
N GLU A 76 23.71 -6.68 2.27
CA GLU A 76 23.93 -5.81 1.11
C GLU A 76 23.54 -4.35 1.41
N PHE A 77 22.50 -4.14 2.22
CA PHE A 77 22.01 -2.82 2.59
C PHE A 77 22.02 -2.64 4.11
N PRO A 78 23.20 -2.44 4.73
CA PRO A 78 23.33 -2.33 6.18
C PRO A 78 22.67 -1.07 6.75
N GLY A 79 22.54 0.01 5.94
CA GLY A 79 21.80 1.23 6.31
C GLY A 79 20.26 1.06 6.29
N GLY A 80 19.76 -0.03 5.74
CA GLY A 80 18.33 -0.30 5.54
C GLY A 80 18.07 -0.72 4.09
N ALA A 81 17.60 -1.95 3.91
CA ALA A 81 17.17 -2.50 2.63
C ALA A 81 15.74 -2.07 2.27
N VAL A 82 14.86 -2.01 3.27
CA VAL A 82 13.43 -1.70 3.09
C VAL A 82 12.94 -0.82 4.21
N ARG A 83 12.28 0.29 3.86
CA ARG A 83 11.58 1.19 4.79
C ARG A 83 10.08 1.20 4.49
N GLY A 84 9.25 1.03 5.52
CA GLY A 84 7.80 1.19 5.43
C GLY A 84 7.28 2.08 6.54
N GLN A 85 6.61 3.19 6.20
CA GLN A 85 5.98 4.06 7.20
C GLN A 85 4.81 3.31 7.84
N LEU A 86 4.66 3.39 9.16
CA LEU A 86 3.57 2.70 9.85
C LEU A 86 2.25 3.41 9.58
N HIS A 87 1.20 2.61 9.53
CA HIS A 87 -0.16 3.03 9.27
C HIS A 87 -1.11 2.32 10.23
N LYS A 88 -2.19 3.00 10.62
CA LYS A 88 -3.23 2.42 11.45
C LYS A 88 -4.28 1.77 10.56
N VAL A 89 -4.32 0.44 10.56
CA VAL A 89 -5.42 -0.30 9.92
C VAL A 89 -6.74 -0.01 10.63
N THR A 90 -7.79 0.21 9.84
CA THR A 90 -9.13 0.60 10.31
C THR A 90 -10.08 -0.59 10.48
N GLY A 91 -9.77 -1.73 9.86
CA GLY A 91 -10.48 -3.00 10.03
C GLY A 91 -10.08 -3.77 11.29
N SER A 92 -10.93 -4.72 11.73
CA SER A 92 -10.52 -5.70 12.73
C SER A 92 -9.50 -6.65 12.12
N PHE A 93 -8.39 -6.88 12.81
CA PHE A 93 -7.27 -7.69 12.34
C PHE A 93 -6.93 -8.73 13.40
N ASP A 94 -6.96 -10.01 13.07
CA ASP A 94 -6.35 -11.05 13.90
C ASP A 94 -4.89 -11.23 13.47
N PHE A 95 -3.97 -11.17 14.43
CA PHE A 95 -2.56 -11.38 14.16
C PHE A 95 -2.24 -12.80 13.65
N ARG A 96 -3.13 -13.77 13.86
CA ARG A 96 -3.04 -15.10 13.23
C ARG A 96 -3.11 -15.01 11.71
N ASP A 97 -3.84 -14.03 11.20
CA ASP A 97 -4.07 -13.80 9.77
C ASP A 97 -3.06 -12.80 9.18
N ALA A 98 -2.09 -12.34 9.97
CA ALA A 98 -1.08 -11.37 9.53
C ALA A 98 -0.20 -11.88 8.38
N LEU A 99 -0.04 -13.19 8.26
CA LEU A 99 0.66 -13.83 7.13
C LEU A 99 -0.26 -14.08 5.92
N GLY A 100 -1.58 -13.89 6.07
CA GLY A 100 -2.55 -13.91 4.97
C GLY A 100 -2.58 -12.61 4.17
N ASN A 101 -2.06 -11.52 4.72
CA ASN A 101 -1.77 -10.29 3.97
C ASN A 101 -0.84 -10.60 2.80
N PHE A 102 -1.10 -9.97 1.65
CA PHE A 102 -0.23 -10.15 0.49
C PHE A 102 -0.07 -8.88 -0.32
N GLN A 103 1.04 -8.82 -1.06
CA GLN A 103 1.36 -7.76 -2.00
C GLN A 103 1.18 -8.27 -3.43
N ALA A 104 0.59 -7.44 -4.29
CA ALA A 104 0.59 -7.64 -5.73
C ALA A 104 1.01 -6.35 -6.44
N SER A 105 2.14 -6.40 -7.14
CA SER A 105 2.66 -5.27 -7.92
C SER A 105 1.92 -5.13 -9.25
N VAL A 106 1.78 -3.90 -9.73
CA VAL A 106 1.30 -3.62 -11.08
C VAL A 106 2.33 -4.13 -12.10
N VAL A 107 1.93 -5.11 -12.91
CA VAL A 107 2.74 -5.64 -14.02
C VAL A 107 2.57 -4.75 -15.26
N LYS A 108 1.34 -4.27 -15.50
CA LYS A 108 1.01 -3.33 -16.57
C LYS A 108 -0.13 -2.44 -16.11
N GLY A 109 0.06 -1.13 -16.05
CA GLY A 109 -0.95 -0.21 -15.54
C GLY A 109 -0.98 1.12 -16.27
N LYS A 110 -2.18 1.67 -16.43
CA LYS A 110 -2.41 3.05 -16.90
C LYS A 110 -3.49 3.72 -16.06
N GLN A 111 -3.24 4.97 -15.66
CA GLN A 111 -4.27 5.90 -15.25
C GLN A 111 -4.87 6.51 -16.52
N ILE A 112 -6.19 6.52 -16.63
CA ILE A 112 -6.89 7.01 -17.82
C ILE A 112 -7.56 8.32 -17.47
N TYR A 113 -7.23 9.35 -18.23
CA TYR A 113 -7.77 10.70 -18.06
C TYR A 113 -8.58 11.11 -19.26
N GLU A 114 -9.56 11.97 -19.03
CA GLU A 114 -10.35 12.62 -20.07
C GLU A 114 -10.31 14.13 -19.89
N CYS A 115 -10.13 14.83 -21.00
CA CYS A 115 -10.17 16.28 -21.03
C CYS A 115 -11.61 16.76 -20.84
N LYS A 116 -11.89 17.33 -19.66
CA LYS A 116 -13.22 17.78 -19.23
C LYS A 116 -13.20 19.29 -18.93
N PRO A 117 -14.36 19.96 -19.04
CA PRO A 117 -14.46 21.35 -18.61
C PRO A 117 -14.14 21.48 -17.12
N VAL A 118 -13.45 22.56 -16.75
CA VAL A 118 -13.15 22.90 -15.35
C VAL A 118 -13.92 24.14 -14.92
N GLU A 119 -14.16 24.25 -13.61
CA GLU A 119 -14.76 25.44 -13.02
C GLU A 119 -13.85 26.66 -13.26
N GLY A 120 -14.44 27.80 -13.64
CA GLY A 120 -13.69 28.98 -14.09
C GLY A 120 -13.38 29.02 -15.58
N GLY A 121 -13.81 28.02 -16.36
CA GLY A 121 -13.66 27.97 -17.81
C GLY A 121 -12.37 27.27 -18.26
N GLY A 122 -12.35 26.84 -19.52
CA GLY A 122 -11.27 26.03 -20.08
C GLY A 122 -11.45 24.53 -19.81
N TYR A 123 -10.41 23.76 -20.10
CA TYR A 123 -10.42 22.30 -20.04
C TYR A 123 -9.14 21.76 -19.41
N ALA A 124 -9.28 20.71 -18.59
CA ALA A 124 -8.16 19.99 -18.01
C ALA A 124 -8.45 18.48 -17.96
N PHE A 125 -7.39 17.69 -17.80
CA PHE A 125 -7.51 16.25 -17.63
C PHE A 125 -8.04 15.89 -16.23
N ALA A 126 -9.18 15.23 -16.18
CA ALA A 126 -9.75 14.64 -14.97
C ALA A 126 -9.70 13.11 -15.06
N GLN A 127 -9.59 12.43 -13.90
CA GLN A 127 -9.57 10.97 -13.87
C GLN A 127 -10.86 10.43 -14.51
N ARG A 128 -10.69 9.57 -15.51
CA ARG A 128 -11.76 8.88 -16.21
C ARG A 128 -11.87 7.45 -15.71
N ASP A 129 -10.79 6.69 -15.85
CA ASP A 129 -10.73 5.25 -15.57
C ASP A 129 -9.34 4.83 -15.08
N VAL A 130 -9.20 3.55 -14.74
CA VAL A 130 -7.91 2.89 -14.54
C VAL A 130 -7.95 1.55 -15.26
N ALA A 131 -6.82 1.13 -15.81
CA ALA A 131 -6.66 -0.21 -16.35
C ALA A 131 -5.31 -0.76 -15.90
N ALA A 132 -5.32 -1.76 -15.03
CA ALA A 132 -4.10 -2.42 -14.60
C ALA A 132 -4.27 -3.93 -14.44
N LEU A 133 -3.19 -4.64 -14.72
CA LEU A 133 -2.98 -6.05 -14.40
C LEU A 133 -1.90 -6.11 -13.31
N LEU A 134 -2.25 -6.71 -12.18
CA LEU A 134 -1.34 -6.94 -11.07
C LEU A 134 -0.85 -8.41 -11.11
N GLY A 135 0.22 -8.70 -10.36
CA GLY A 135 0.67 -10.08 -10.16
C GLY A 135 -0.46 -10.99 -9.65
N GLY A 136 -0.44 -12.26 -10.06
CA GLY A 136 -1.53 -13.21 -9.79
C GLY A 136 -2.77 -12.99 -10.66
N ASP A 137 -2.60 -12.28 -11.79
CA ASP A 137 -3.65 -11.96 -12.76
C ASP A 137 -4.86 -11.23 -12.17
N ILE A 138 -4.62 -10.41 -11.14
CA ILE A 138 -5.64 -9.55 -10.54
C ILE A 138 -5.86 -8.36 -11.46
N VAL A 139 -7.08 -8.22 -11.95
CA VAL A 139 -7.50 -7.12 -12.83
C VAL A 139 -8.00 -5.96 -11.97
N HIS A 140 -7.46 -4.77 -12.21
CA HIS A 140 -7.86 -3.53 -11.54
C HIS A 140 -8.46 -2.53 -12.54
N THR A 141 -9.72 -2.18 -12.32
CA THR A 141 -10.48 -1.21 -13.13
C THR A 141 -11.37 -0.36 -12.24
N PHE A 142 -12.17 0.52 -12.85
CA PHE A 142 -13.41 0.98 -12.22
C PHE A 142 -14.55 -0.01 -12.45
N VAL A 143 -15.52 -0.04 -11.53
CA VAL A 143 -16.70 -0.95 -11.63
C VAL A 143 -17.53 -0.66 -12.88
N LYS A 144 -17.56 0.60 -13.32
CA LYS A 144 -18.12 1.06 -14.59
C LYS A 144 -17.23 2.17 -15.14
N PRO A 145 -17.21 2.39 -16.47
CA PRO A 145 -16.50 3.54 -17.03
C PRO A 145 -16.90 4.84 -16.33
N ASN A 146 -15.94 5.70 -15.99
CA ASN A 146 -16.18 6.98 -15.31
C ASN A 146 -16.79 6.91 -13.90
N SER A 147 -16.95 5.74 -13.28
CA SER A 147 -17.63 5.67 -11.97
C SER A 147 -16.82 6.19 -10.80
N GLY A 148 -15.49 6.27 -10.93
CA GLY A 148 -14.59 6.64 -9.83
C GLY A 148 -14.41 5.55 -8.76
N THR A 149 -15.31 4.56 -8.67
CA THR A 149 -15.18 3.43 -7.76
C THR A 149 -14.20 2.36 -8.28
N PRO A 150 -13.01 2.21 -7.68
CA PRO A 150 -12.06 1.16 -8.04
C PRO A 150 -12.56 -0.23 -7.64
N GLN A 151 -12.17 -1.22 -8.43
CA GLN A 151 -12.34 -2.64 -8.12
C GLN A 151 -11.08 -3.45 -8.43
N TRP A 152 -10.92 -4.57 -7.75
CA TRP A 152 -9.92 -5.60 -8.00
C TRP A 152 -10.62 -6.94 -8.12
N VAL A 153 -10.33 -7.69 -9.18
CA VAL A 153 -10.97 -8.97 -9.48
C VAL A 153 -9.86 -10.00 -9.70
N ALA A 154 -9.85 -11.06 -8.89
CA ALA A 154 -8.90 -12.16 -9.02
C ALA A 154 -9.45 -13.27 -9.94
N PRO A 155 -8.60 -14.15 -10.50
CA PRO A 155 -9.02 -15.25 -11.37
C PRO A 155 -10.04 -16.22 -10.73
N ASP A 156 -9.98 -16.40 -9.41
CA ASP A 156 -10.92 -17.25 -8.67
C ASP A 156 -12.35 -16.65 -8.52
N ARG A 157 -12.53 -15.42 -9.02
CA ARG A 157 -13.74 -14.58 -8.97
C ARG A 157 -14.05 -13.98 -7.59
N SER A 158 -13.12 -14.03 -6.65
CA SER A 158 -13.13 -13.11 -5.53
C SER A 158 -12.84 -11.69 -6.04
N ALA A 159 -13.51 -10.70 -5.46
CA ALA A 159 -13.38 -9.32 -5.88
C ALA A 159 -13.73 -8.36 -4.74
N VAL A 160 -13.13 -7.18 -4.78
CA VAL A 160 -13.36 -6.09 -3.83
C VAL A 160 -13.44 -4.75 -4.55
N THR A 161 -14.24 -3.83 -4.02
CA THR A 161 -14.17 -2.40 -4.33
C THR A 161 -13.44 -1.65 -3.23
N GLY A 162 -12.98 -0.44 -3.53
CA GLY A 162 -12.26 0.41 -2.59
C GLY A 162 -12.89 1.79 -2.40
N ALA A 163 -12.95 2.26 -1.16
CA ALA A 163 -13.27 3.64 -0.83
C ALA A 163 -12.06 4.30 -0.17
N VAL A 164 -11.61 5.46 -0.67
CA VAL A 164 -10.41 6.14 -0.14
C VAL A 164 -10.65 6.56 1.30
N ILE A 165 -9.78 6.10 2.20
CA ILE A 165 -9.67 6.55 3.60
C ILE A 165 -8.72 7.75 3.65
N SER A 166 -7.53 7.60 3.07
CA SER A 166 -6.53 8.66 3.06
C SER A 166 -5.74 8.67 1.75
N LYS A 167 -5.16 9.83 1.45
CA LYS A 167 -4.33 10.08 0.28
C LYS A 167 -3.04 10.76 0.72
N THR A 168 -1.92 10.15 0.37
CA THR A 168 -0.59 10.67 0.73
C THR A 168 0.18 11.03 -0.55
N PRO A 169 0.61 12.29 -0.73
CA PRO A 169 1.43 12.68 -1.87
C PRO A 169 2.72 11.84 -1.98
N ASN A 170 3.15 11.53 -3.20
CA ASN A 170 4.39 10.80 -3.47
C ASN A 170 5.32 11.53 -4.46
N GLY A 171 5.47 12.84 -4.22
CA GLY A 171 6.13 13.76 -5.16
C GLY A 171 5.22 14.12 -6.35
N GLU A 172 5.64 15.12 -7.12
CA GLU A 172 4.82 15.71 -8.19
C GLU A 172 4.69 14.82 -9.44
N LYS A 173 5.63 13.88 -9.62
CA LYS A 173 5.69 13.01 -10.80
C LYS A 173 4.94 11.69 -10.63
N ASN A 174 4.41 11.42 -9.44
CA ASN A 174 3.76 10.15 -9.13
C ASN A 174 2.35 10.38 -8.60
N ILE A 175 1.41 9.52 -8.99
CA ILE A 175 0.09 9.50 -8.33
C ILE A 175 0.25 9.26 -6.84
N ALA A 176 -0.64 9.85 -6.04
CA ALA A 176 -0.60 9.69 -4.60
C ALA A 176 -0.70 8.21 -4.16
N GLU A 177 -0.06 7.89 -3.06
CA GLU A 177 -0.33 6.65 -2.32
C GLU A 177 -1.72 6.74 -1.69
N LEU A 178 -2.40 5.60 -1.58
CA LEU A 178 -3.76 5.54 -1.05
C LEU A 178 -3.85 4.49 0.03
N ASP A 179 -4.66 4.81 1.02
CA ASP A 179 -5.30 3.83 1.89
C ASP A 179 -6.78 3.76 1.50
N LEU A 180 -7.28 2.55 1.25
CA LEU A 180 -8.67 2.32 0.87
C LEU A 180 -9.32 1.27 1.77
N LYS A 181 -10.52 1.59 2.25
CA LYS A 181 -11.43 0.61 2.83
C LYS A 181 -11.91 -0.34 1.74
N ALA A 182 -11.72 -1.64 1.94
CA ALA A 182 -12.20 -2.65 1.00
C ALA A 182 -13.66 -3.03 1.30
N THR A 183 -14.43 -3.30 0.25
CA THR A 183 -15.76 -3.91 0.36
C THR A 183 -15.83 -5.07 -0.61
N ARG A 184 -16.10 -6.28 -0.11
CA ARG A 184 -16.24 -7.47 -0.96
C ARG A 184 -17.39 -7.27 -1.96
N SER A 185 -17.09 -7.49 -3.23
CA SER A 185 -18.02 -7.39 -4.36
C SER A 185 -18.13 -8.67 -5.19
N GLY A 186 -17.20 -9.62 -4.99
CA GLY A 186 -17.18 -10.92 -5.66
C GLY A 186 -17.54 -12.09 -4.74
N LYS A 187 -17.02 -13.28 -5.06
CA LYS A 187 -17.24 -14.49 -4.25
C LYS A 187 -16.83 -14.32 -2.80
N HIS A 188 -17.57 -14.99 -1.91
CA HIS A 188 -17.32 -15.05 -0.47
C HIS A 188 -16.10 -15.89 -0.05
N ARG A 189 -15.42 -16.53 -1.00
CA ARG A 189 -14.20 -17.30 -0.79
C ARG A 189 -13.23 -17.00 -1.94
N GLY A 190 -11.94 -17.05 -1.65
CA GLY A 190 -10.88 -16.78 -2.61
C GLY A 190 -9.90 -15.72 -2.12
N LEU A 191 -8.93 -15.40 -2.96
CA LEU A 191 -7.77 -14.56 -2.65
C LEU A 191 -8.14 -13.20 -2.06
N LEU A 192 -9.22 -12.56 -2.55
CA LEU A 192 -9.65 -11.23 -2.12
C LEU A 192 -10.84 -11.24 -1.15
N ALA A 193 -11.34 -12.41 -0.76
CA ALA A 193 -12.64 -12.53 -0.10
C ALA A 193 -12.70 -11.92 1.31
N ASP A 194 -11.57 -11.85 1.99
CA ASP A 194 -11.45 -11.40 3.38
C ASP A 194 -10.71 -10.06 3.52
N THR A 195 -10.40 -9.40 2.39
CA THR A 195 -9.68 -8.13 2.39
C THR A 195 -10.52 -7.05 3.06
N GLN A 196 -9.93 -6.37 4.05
CA GLN A 196 -10.54 -5.27 4.80
C GLN A 196 -10.01 -3.91 4.35
N GLU A 197 -8.74 -3.85 3.96
CA GLU A 197 -8.05 -2.61 3.60
C GLU A 197 -7.08 -2.86 2.45
N ILE A 198 -6.90 -1.87 1.59
CA ILE A 198 -6.01 -1.93 0.42
C ILE A 198 -5.10 -0.71 0.46
N LEU A 199 -3.80 -0.94 0.51
CA LEU A 199 -2.81 0.12 0.41
C LEU A 199 -2.24 0.16 -1.01
N ARG A 200 -2.26 1.34 -1.66
CA ARG A 200 -1.49 1.61 -2.88
C ARG A 200 -0.22 2.34 -2.49
N LEU A 201 0.92 1.69 -2.65
CA LEU A 201 2.23 2.14 -2.20
C LEU A 201 3.21 2.20 -3.37
N ASN A 202 4.37 2.84 -3.16
CA ASN A 202 5.51 2.82 -4.10
C ASN A 202 5.12 3.24 -5.52
N THR A 203 4.27 4.27 -5.64
CA THR A 203 3.74 4.70 -6.93
C THR A 203 4.82 5.36 -7.78
N VAL A 204 4.83 5.04 -9.08
CA VAL A 204 5.70 5.68 -10.08
C VAL A 204 4.86 6.10 -11.28
N GLY A 205 4.92 7.37 -11.66
CA GLY A 205 4.19 7.91 -12.80
C GLY A 205 2.67 8.00 -12.59
N GLY A 206 1.93 7.94 -13.68
CA GLY A 206 0.46 7.95 -13.70
C GLY A 206 -0.18 9.31 -13.51
N VAL A 207 0.57 10.41 -13.35
CA VAL A 207 0.00 11.75 -13.14
C VAL A 207 -0.72 12.24 -14.39
N ALA A 208 -1.83 12.96 -14.21
CA ALA A 208 -2.56 13.57 -15.33
C ALA A 208 -1.63 14.49 -16.14
N PRO A 209 -1.72 14.51 -17.48
CA PRO A 209 -0.93 15.46 -18.26
C PRO A 209 -1.26 16.91 -17.88
N ALA A 210 -0.24 17.74 -17.82
CA ALA A 210 -0.38 19.16 -17.52
C ALA A 210 -0.80 19.95 -18.78
N GLY A 211 -1.35 21.15 -18.55
CA GLY A 211 -1.71 22.09 -19.61
C GLY A 211 -3.14 21.94 -20.12
N SER A 212 -3.50 22.81 -21.07
CA SER A 212 -4.78 22.74 -21.77
C SER A 212 -4.85 21.50 -22.66
N CYS A 213 -6.08 21.05 -22.92
CA CYS A 213 -6.33 19.87 -23.72
C CYS A 213 -7.55 20.07 -24.62
N SER A 214 -7.65 19.28 -25.70
CA SER A 214 -8.83 19.30 -26.57
C SER A 214 -10.00 18.55 -25.90
N PRO A 215 -11.21 19.13 -25.86
CA PRO A 215 -12.35 18.52 -25.18
C PRO A 215 -12.61 17.07 -25.63
N GLY A 216 -12.87 16.17 -24.68
CA GLY A 216 -13.12 14.75 -24.96
C GLY A 216 -11.88 13.91 -25.29
N THR A 217 -10.68 14.52 -25.34
CA THR A 217 -9.42 13.75 -25.49
C THR A 217 -9.25 12.78 -24.33
N ILE A 218 -8.97 11.52 -24.64
CA ILE A 218 -8.68 10.47 -23.65
C ILE A 218 -7.21 10.08 -23.75
N VAL A 219 -6.54 10.04 -22.61
CA VAL A 219 -5.12 9.69 -22.52
C VAL A 219 -4.88 8.66 -21.44
N GLY A 220 -4.07 7.66 -21.74
CA GLY A 220 -3.63 6.67 -20.77
C GLY A 220 -2.18 6.93 -20.35
N VAL A 221 -1.95 7.30 -19.10
CA VAL A 221 -0.62 7.55 -18.54
C VAL A 221 -0.14 6.31 -17.79
N PRO A 222 0.97 5.68 -18.21
CA PRO A 222 1.52 4.51 -17.54
C PRO A 222 1.82 4.78 -16.06
N TYR A 223 1.59 3.79 -15.21
CA TYR A 223 1.98 3.84 -13.80
C TYR A 223 2.43 2.47 -13.29
N GLN A 224 3.24 2.50 -12.23
CA GLN A 224 3.56 1.35 -11.38
C GLN A 224 3.10 1.64 -9.96
N ALA A 225 2.80 0.58 -9.21
CA ALA A 225 2.49 0.64 -7.79
C ALA A 225 2.57 -0.77 -7.20
N ASP A 226 2.74 -0.84 -5.87
CA ASP A 226 2.47 -2.04 -5.10
C ASP A 226 1.11 -1.91 -4.42
N TYR A 227 0.28 -2.93 -4.55
CA TYR A 227 -0.96 -3.04 -3.78
C TYR A 227 -0.77 -4.05 -2.65
N VAL A 228 -1.05 -3.65 -1.42
CA VAL A 228 -1.08 -4.54 -0.26
C VAL A 228 -2.53 -4.75 0.15
N PHE A 229 -2.96 -6.02 0.17
CA PHE A 229 -4.30 -6.42 0.57
C PHE A 229 -4.25 -6.94 2.00
N VAL A 230 -4.78 -6.13 2.93
CA VAL A 230 -4.83 -6.47 4.35
C VAL A 230 -6.06 -7.34 4.59
N GLN A 231 -5.83 -8.59 4.98
CA GLN A 231 -6.89 -9.56 5.29
C GLN A 231 -7.38 -9.37 6.73
N ARG A 232 -8.60 -9.85 6.99
CA ARG A 232 -9.16 -9.95 8.34
C ARG A 232 -8.45 -11.03 9.15
#